data_AF-A0A533HZB9-F1
#
_entry.id   AF-A0A533HZB9-F1
#
_cell.length_a   1.000
_cell.length_b   1.000
_cell.length_c   1.000
_cell.angle_alpha   90.00
_cell.angle_beta   90.00
_cell.angle_gamma   90.00
#
_symmetry.space_group_name_H-M   'P 1'
#
loop_
_entity.id
_entity.type
_entity.pdbx_description
1 polymer ?
#
loop_
_entity_poly.entity_id
_entity_poly.type
_entity_poly.pdbx_seq_one_letter_code
_entity_poly.pdbx_strand_id
1 'polypeptide(L)'
;MKRYFIVNDCRDLIKEITKEQYNNYEIFNKKVEEYSNVFDCFINLKRSEAAIKNYLKEISKNEQKTVYEIYSDCKFIFLINIMFGRILIDNIKAYCKKIISKELIKYIYKVEKKDEIRMLKVLRNFGQHYALPFSNLKIEKDETNDMTTIDLLINLKIIKNNSNFSRADKNYVYKLKEDEISISTYYKMWMTCLNEAFIKIRNDFSDRNDKLINSLLSNLFSEYLNIEDENLVHGITEIEGDSINFLISLDMIPINFPLIKNLIKNE
;
A
#
# COMPACT_ATOMS: atom_id res chain seq x y z
N MET A 1 -18.34 33.64 19.37
CA MET A 1 -17.06 33.77 18.62
C MET A 1 -16.74 32.40 18.03
N LYS A 2 -16.28 32.33 16.77
CA LYS A 2 -15.87 31.06 16.15
C LYS A 2 -14.48 30.67 16.64
N ARG A 3 -14.31 29.43 17.08
CA ARG A 3 -13.03 28.84 17.50
C ARG A 3 -12.79 27.55 16.72
N TYR A 4 -11.53 27.18 16.53
CA TYR A 4 -11.15 26.07 15.65
C TYR A 4 -10.25 25.10 16.41
N PHE A 5 -10.44 23.80 16.24
CA PHE A 5 -9.72 22.80 17.03
C PHE A 5 -9.29 21.59 16.21
N ILE A 6 -8.19 20.96 16.62
CA ILE A 6 -7.86 19.56 16.33
C ILE A 6 -8.63 18.68 17.32
N VAL A 7 -9.16 17.55 16.85
CA VAL A 7 -9.94 16.60 17.66
C VAL A 7 -9.48 15.16 17.50
N ASN A 8 -9.72 14.34 18.54
CA ASN A 8 -9.51 12.88 18.51
C ASN A 8 -10.76 12.15 17.99
N ASP A 9 -10.71 10.81 17.97
CA ASP A 9 -11.82 9.93 17.61
C ASP A 9 -13.08 10.16 18.45
N CYS A 10 -12.90 10.49 19.73
CA CYS A 10 -13.96 10.81 20.69
C CYS A 10 -14.51 12.24 20.53
N ARG A 11 -13.97 13.03 19.60
CA ARG A 11 -14.29 14.46 19.36
C ARG A 11 -13.92 15.39 20.52
N ASP A 12 -12.97 14.99 21.36
CA ASP A 12 -12.39 15.86 22.37
C ASP A 12 -11.56 16.96 21.70
N LEU A 13 -11.63 18.17 22.26
CA LEU A 13 -10.90 19.33 21.75
C LEU A 13 -9.46 19.30 22.27
N ILE A 14 -8.52 18.90 21.40
CA ILE A 14 -7.12 18.67 21.80
C ILE A 14 -6.32 19.96 21.80
N LYS A 15 -6.43 20.72 20.70
CA LYS A 15 -5.61 21.89 20.47
C LYS A 15 -6.37 22.91 19.66
N GLU A 16 -6.41 24.14 20.17
CA GLU A 16 -6.96 25.27 19.43
C GLU A 16 -6.01 25.67 18.29
N ILE A 17 -6.58 25.95 17.12
CA ILE A 17 -5.87 26.36 15.91
C ILE A 17 -6.44 27.69 15.41
N THR A 18 -5.69 28.38 14.56
CA THR A 18 -6.17 29.64 13.97
C THR A 18 -7.17 29.36 12.85
N LYS A 19 -8.04 30.34 12.57
CA LYS A 19 -8.93 30.32 11.40
C LYS A 19 -8.16 30.14 10.09
N GLU A 20 -6.98 30.76 9.99
CA GLU A 20 -6.12 30.62 8.82
C GLU A 20 -5.63 29.18 8.64
N GLN A 21 -5.19 28.53 9.73
CA GLN A 21 -4.79 27.12 9.70
C GLN A 21 -5.95 26.21 9.29
N TYR A 22 -7.15 26.43 9.83
CA TYR A 22 -8.35 25.68 9.47
C TYR A 22 -8.66 25.80 7.97
N ASN A 23 -8.75 27.03 7.45
CA ASN A 23 -9.05 27.30 6.04
C ASN A 23 -7.97 26.70 5.11
N ASN A 24 -6.70 26.85 5.47
CA ASN A 24 -5.60 26.29 4.69
C ASN A 24 -5.65 24.76 4.67
N TYR A 25 -6.00 24.13 5.80
CA TYR A 25 -6.16 22.68 5.87
C TYR A 25 -7.37 22.21 5.06
N GLU A 26 -8.50 22.91 5.10
CA GLU A 26 -9.66 22.58 4.27
C GLU A 26 -9.32 22.54 2.78
N ILE A 27 -8.54 23.53 2.30
CA ILE A 27 -8.06 23.56 0.91
C ILE A 27 -7.10 22.38 0.64
N PHE A 28 -6.21 22.10 1.59
CA PHE A 28 -5.23 21.01 1.46
C PHE A 28 -5.89 19.62 1.49
N ASN A 29 -6.88 19.41 2.35
CA ASN A 29 -7.57 18.13 2.52
C ASN A 29 -8.17 17.64 1.21
N LYS A 30 -8.77 18.54 0.42
CA LYS A 30 -9.28 18.21 -0.93
C LYS A 30 -8.20 17.58 -1.82
N LYS A 31 -6.94 18.01 -1.70
CA LYS A 31 -5.81 17.43 -2.45
C LYS A 31 -5.36 16.10 -1.87
N VAL A 32 -5.33 15.99 -0.54
CA VAL A 32 -5.01 14.74 0.16
C VAL A 32 -6.01 13.65 -0.19
N GLU A 33 -7.30 13.96 -0.23
CA GLU A 33 -8.34 13.02 -0.63
C GLU A 33 -8.08 12.43 -2.02
N GLU A 34 -7.54 13.22 -2.96
CA GLU A 34 -7.21 12.70 -4.30
C GLU A 34 -6.06 11.69 -4.30
N TYR A 35 -5.10 11.86 -3.37
CA TYR A 35 -3.94 10.98 -3.19
C TYR A 35 -4.21 9.80 -2.25
N SER A 36 -5.17 9.96 -1.32
CA SER A 36 -5.46 9.03 -0.22
C SER A 36 -5.62 7.59 -0.68
N ASN A 37 -6.37 7.37 -1.76
CA ASN A 37 -6.60 6.05 -2.29
C ASN A 37 -5.31 5.36 -2.81
N VAL A 38 -4.32 6.11 -3.31
CA VAL A 38 -3.00 5.54 -3.66
C VAL A 38 -2.28 5.10 -2.40
N PHE A 39 -2.30 5.93 -1.35
CA PHE A 39 -1.71 5.64 -0.05
C PHE A 39 -2.36 4.40 0.59
N ASP A 40 -3.69 4.35 0.68
CA ASP A 40 -4.40 3.24 1.30
C ASP A 40 -4.15 1.92 0.56
N CYS A 41 -4.09 1.94 -0.78
CA CYS A 41 -3.70 0.78 -1.58
C CYS A 41 -2.28 0.31 -1.27
N PHE A 42 -1.34 1.24 -1.05
CA PHE A 42 0.02 0.91 -0.66
C PHE A 42 0.09 0.33 0.76
N ILE A 43 -0.68 0.87 1.71
CA ILE A 43 -0.78 0.31 3.07
C ILE A 43 -1.34 -1.10 3.05
N ASN A 44 -2.38 -1.38 2.24
CA ASN A 44 -2.91 -2.73 2.06
C ASN A 44 -1.86 -3.70 1.48
N LEU A 45 -1.08 -3.24 0.50
CA LEU A 45 0.06 -4.00 -0.02
C LEU A 45 1.07 -4.30 1.10
N LYS A 46 1.44 -3.32 1.92
CA LYS A 46 2.38 -3.48 3.04
C LYS A 46 1.88 -4.44 4.11
N ARG A 47 0.60 -4.38 4.46
CA ARG A 47 -0.03 -5.34 5.38
C ARG A 47 0.07 -6.78 4.83
N SER A 48 -0.17 -6.98 3.53
CA SER A 48 -0.01 -8.30 2.92
C SER A 48 1.44 -8.79 2.85
N GLU A 49 2.41 -7.88 2.62
CA GLU A 49 3.84 -8.19 2.72
C GLU A 49 4.22 -8.64 4.12
N ALA A 50 3.71 -7.97 5.17
CA ALA A 50 3.93 -8.37 6.55
C ALA A 50 3.32 -9.76 6.86
N ALA A 51 2.11 -10.03 6.36
CA ALA A 51 1.47 -11.34 6.51
C ALA A 51 2.32 -12.48 5.90
N ILE A 52 2.84 -12.28 4.68
CA ILE A 52 3.75 -13.25 4.04
C ILE A 52 5.02 -13.44 4.87
N LYS A 53 5.68 -12.36 5.29
CA LYS A 53 6.92 -12.43 6.08
C LYS A 53 6.71 -13.16 7.42
N ASN A 54 5.62 -12.85 8.11
CA ASN A 54 5.29 -13.48 9.38
C ASN A 54 5.01 -14.98 9.19
N TYR A 55 4.23 -15.33 8.16
CA TYR A 55 3.93 -16.72 7.86
C TYR A 55 5.20 -17.51 7.52
N LEU A 56 6.04 -17.02 6.61
CA LEU A 56 7.30 -17.68 6.24
C LEU A 56 8.23 -17.86 7.45
N LYS A 57 8.27 -16.88 8.37
CA LYS A 57 9.04 -16.96 9.62
C LYS A 57 8.47 -17.97 10.63
N GLU A 58 7.15 -18.17 10.62
CA GLU A 58 6.49 -19.17 11.47
C GLU A 58 6.82 -20.58 10.96
N ILE A 59 6.62 -20.83 9.67
CA ILE A 59 6.84 -22.17 9.09
C ILE A 59 8.32 -22.54 9.00
N SER A 60 9.24 -21.57 9.00
CA SER A 60 10.67 -21.85 9.10
C SER A 60 11.10 -22.35 10.48
N LYS A 61 10.26 -22.14 11.50
CA LYS A 61 10.52 -22.55 12.90
C LYS A 61 9.68 -23.74 13.35
N ASN A 62 8.63 -24.09 12.61
CA ASN A 62 7.61 -25.05 13.06
C ASN A 62 7.59 -26.29 12.16
N GLU A 63 8.14 -27.39 12.65
CA GLU A 63 8.21 -28.67 11.94
C GLU A 63 6.86 -29.42 11.84
N GLN A 64 5.78 -28.89 12.42
CA GLN A 64 4.51 -29.63 12.53
C GLN A 64 3.56 -29.47 11.33
N LYS A 65 3.73 -28.45 10.47
CA LYS A 65 2.82 -28.25 9.31
C LYS A 65 3.17 -29.19 8.16
N THR A 66 2.15 -29.81 7.58
CA THR A 66 2.29 -30.59 6.35
C THR A 66 2.52 -29.69 5.14
N VAL A 67 3.13 -30.22 4.08
CA VAL A 67 3.32 -29.50 2.81
C VAL A 67 2.00 -29.02 2.21
N TYR A 68 0.91 -29.78 2.39
CA TYR A 68 -0.41 -29.41 1.89
C TYR A 68 -0.97 -28.16 2.59
N GLU A 69 -0.82 -28.08 3.93
CA GLU A 69 -1.21 -26.90 4.71
C GLU A 69 -0.40 -25.68 4.29
N ILE A 70 0.92 -25.84 4.15
CA ILE A 70 1.81 -24.77 3.66
C ILE A 70 1.34 -24.27 2.29
N TYR A 71 1.03 -25.17 1.36
CA TYR A 71 0.53 -24.78 0.03
C TYR A 71 -0.81 -24.04 0.10
N SER A 72 -1.75 -24.51 0.93
CA SER A 72 -3.06 -23.89 1.07
C SER A 72 -2.95 -22.45 1.58
N ASP A 73 -2.23 -22.27 2.68
CA ASP A 73 -2.02 -20.95 3.29
C ASP A 73 -1.27 -20.01 2.33
N CYS A 74 -0.20 -20.52 1.70
CA CYS A 74 0.58 -19.75 0.76
C CYS A 74 -0.23 -19.31 -0.46
N LYS A 75 -1.14 -20.17 -0.96
CA LYS A 75 -2.00 -19.82 -2.10
C LYS A 75 -2.85 -18.59 -1.76
N PHE A 76 -3.37 -18.54 -0.54
CA PHE A 76 -4.18 -17.43 -0.05
C PHE A 76 -3.36 -16.14 0.12
N ILE A 77 -2.29 -16.18 0.93
CA ILE A 77 -1.53 -14.97 1.28
C ILE A 77 -0.81 -14.36 0.08
N PHE A 78 -0.24 -15.18 -0.82
CA PHE A 78 0.40 -14.67 -2.03
C PHE A 78 -0.62 -14.11 -3.02
N LEU A 79 -1.78 -14.74 -3.17
CA LEU A 79 -2.85 -14.23 -4.03
C LEU A 79 -3.32 -12.84 -3.55
N ILE A 80 -3.48 -12.64 -2.24
CA ILE A 80 -3.84 -11.33 -1.67
C ILE A 80 -2.78 -10.28 -2.01
N ASN A 81 -1.50 -10.58 -1.80
CA ASN A 81 -0.42 -9.65 -2.12
C ASN A 81 -0.37 -9.29 -3.61
N ILE A 82 -0.53 -10.28 -4.49
CA ILE A 82 -0.61 -10.10 -5.95
C ILE A 82 -1.80 -9.19 -6.31
N MET A 83 -2.96 -9.41 -5.69
CA MET A 83 -4.16 -8.60 -5.91
C MET A 83 -3.93 -7.14 -5.48
N PHE A 84 -3.41 -6.91 -4.27
CA PHE A 84 -3.12 -5.55 -3.80
C PHE A 84 -2.02 -4.87 -4.62
N GLY A 85 -0.99 -5.58 -5.05
CA GLY A 85 0.05 -5.03 -5.91
C GLY A 85 -0.50 -4.56 -7.26
N ARG A 86 -1.47 -5.29 -7.84
CA ARG A 86 -2.11 -4.88 -9.08
C ARG A 86 -3.04 -3.68 -8.87
N ILE A 87 -3.84 -3.72 -7.80
CA ILE A 87 -4.74 -2.61 -7.42
C ILE A 87 -3.93 -1.33 -7.21
N LEU A 88 -2.77 -1.38 -6.56
CA LEU A 88 -1.89 -0.23 -6.40
C LEU A 88 -1.48 0.38 -7.75
N ILE A 89 -1.02 -0.44 -8.70
CA ILE A 89 -0.65 0.05 -10.05
C ILE A 89 -1.83 0.72 -10.75
N ASP A 90 -3.01 0.10 -10.70
CA ASP A 90 -4.21 0.66 -11.34
C ASP A 90 -4.62 2.00 -10.71
N ASN A 91 -4.51 2.13 -9.40
CA ASN A 91 -4.80 3.39 -8.69
C ASN A 91 -3.74 4.47 -8.92
N ILE A 92 -2.46 4.11 -8.98
CA ILE A 92 -1.40 5.04 -9.41
C ILE A 92 -1.72 5.57 -10.81
N LYS A 93 -2.09 4.70 -11.75
CA LYS A 93 -2.45 5.13 -13.12
C LYS A 93 -3.64 6.07 -13.14
N ALA A 94 -4.68 5.76 -12.38
CA ALA A 94 -5.86 6.61 -12.27
C ALA A 94 -5.50 7.99 -11.70
N TYR A 95 -4.71 8.01 -10.62
CA TYR A 95 -4.20 9.23 -10.01
C TYR A 95 -3.35 10.07 -10.99
N CYS A 96 -2.38 9.46 -11.68
CA CYS A 96 -1.54 10.15 -12.67
C CYS A 96 -2.37 10.79 -13.81
N LYS A 97 -3.47 10.13 -14.23
CA LYS A 97 -4.39 10.70 -15.21
C LYS A 97 -5.21 11.85 -14.64
N LYS A 98 -5.71 11.72 -13.41
CA LYS A 98 -6.51 12.74 -12.73
C LYS A 98 -5.74 14.07 -12.59
N ILE A 99 -4.47 14.00 -12.21
CA ILE A 99 -3.59 15.18 -12.09
C ILE A 99 -2.93 15.60 -13.41
N ILE A 100 -3.26 14.91 -14.52
CA ILE A 100 -2.78 15.21 -15.89
C ILE A 100 -1.24 15.25 -15.98
N SER A 101 -0.54 14.43 -15.17
CA SER A 101 0.93 14.39 -15.17
C SER A 101 1.47 13.50 -16.28
N LYS A 102 1.85 14.09 -17.42
CA LYS A 102 2.41 13.36 -18.57
C LYS A 102 3.69 12.59 -18.23
N GLU A 103 4.53 13.13 -17.34
CA GLU A 103 5.75 12.46 -16.90
C GLU A 103 5.42 11.19 -16.10
N LEU A 104 4.55 11.30 -15.09
CA LEU A 104 4.18 10.15 -14.27
C LEU A 104 3.42 9.09 -15.07
N ILE A 105 2.57 9.50 -16.01
CA ILE A 105 1.90 8.58 -16.93
C ILE A 105 2.94 7.78 -17.72
N LYS A 106 3.97 8.43 -18.29
CA LYS A 106 5.05 7.74 -19.00
C LYS A 106 5.84 6.81 -18.06
N TYR A 107 6.11 7.24 -16.84
CA TYR A 107 6.81 6.45 -15.83
C TYR A 107 6.04 5.17 -15.48
N ILE A 108 4.76 5.26 -15.12
CA ILE A 108 3.97 4.09 -14.73
C ILE A 108 3.78 3.11 -15.89
N TYR A 109 3.69 3.59 -17.14
CA TYR A 109 3.70 2.73 -18.31
C TYR A 109 5.02 1.98 -18.52
N LYS A 110 6.16 2.54 -18.10
CA LYS A 110 7.45 1.82 -18.09
C LYS A 110 7.47 0.76 -16.98
N VAL A 111 6.96 1.10 -15.79
CA VAL A 111 6.83 0.17 -14.67
C VAL A 111 6.00 -1.06 -15.07
N GLU A 112 4.85 -0.87 -15.71
CA GLU A 112 3.99 -1.99 -16.17
C GLU A 112 4.65 -2.92 -17.20
N LYS A 113 5.72 -2.46 -17.87
CA LYS A 113 6.46 -3.28 -18.85
C LYS A 113 7.58 -4.10 -18.22
N LYS A 114 7.96 -3.82 -16.96
CA LYS A 114 8.97 -4.60 -16.26
C LYS A 114 8.50 -6.05 -16.06
N ASP A 115 9.45 -6.98 -16.05
CA ASP A 115 9.15 -8.41 -16.03
C ASP A 115 8.33 -8.81 -14.80
N GLU A 116 8.75 -8.34 -13.63
CA GLU A 116 8.11 -8.61 -12.34
C GLU A 116 6.66 -8.13 -12.26
N ILE A 117 6.35 -6.99 -12.89
CA ILE A 117 4.98 -6.44 -12.92
C ILE A 117 4.13 -7.19 -13.94
N ARG A 118 4.72 -7.65 -15.05
CA ARG A 118 4.03 -8.51 -16.03
C ARG A 118 3.70 -9.87 -15.41
N MET A 119 4.63 -10.45 -14.66
CA MET A 119 4.39 -11.68 -13.90
C MET A 119 3.29 -11.48 -12.86
N LEU A 120 3.37 -10.43 -12.04
CA LEU A 120 2.33 -10.09 -11.07
C LEU A 120 0.94 -9.99 -11.73
N LYS A 121 0.85 -9.32 -12.90
CA LYS A 121 -0.39 -9.22 -13.66
C LYS A 121 -0.90 -10.57 -14.16
N VAL A 122 -0.03 -11.42 -14.68
CA VAL A 122 -0.40 -12.77 -15.14
C VAL A 122 -0.90 -13.63 -13.99
N LEU A 123 -0.18 -13.65 -12.87
CA LEU A 123 -0.58 -14.40 -11.69
C LEU A 123 -1.90 -13.88 -11.11
N ARG A 124 -2.12 -12.56 -11.12
CA ARG A 124 -3.39 -11.96 -10.75
C ARG A 124 -4.52 -12.48 -11.65
N ASN A 125 -4.37 -12.39 -12.97
CA ASN A 125 -5.40 -12.81 -13.93
C ASN A 125 -5.68 -14.32 -13.85
N PHE A 126 -4.66 -15.12 -13.55
CA PHE A 126 -4.83 -16.54 -13.26
C PHE A 126 -5.60 -16.75 -11.95
N GLY A 127 -5.16 -16.06 -10.89
CA GLY A 127 -5.67 -16.08 -9.52
C GLY A 127 -7.14 -15.71 -9.35
N GLN A 128 -7.72 -14.97 -10.30
CA GLN A 128 -9.14 -14.63 -10.30
C GLN A 128 -10.07 -15.82 -10.57
N HIS A 129 -9.54 -16.90 -11.16
CA HIS A 129 -10.31 -18.06 -11.57
C HIS A 129 -9.79 -19.37 -10.96
N TYR A 130 -8.51 -19.39 -10.57
CA TYR A 130 -7.82 -20.60 -10.14
C TYR A 130 -6.87 -20.30 -8.98
N ALA A 131 -6.66 -21.27 -8.09
CA ALA A 131 -5.62 -21.18 -7.07
C ALA A 131 -4.21 -21.26 -7.70
N LEU A 132 -3.24 -20.54 -7.13
CA LEU A 132 -1.85 -20.54 -7.63
C LEU A 132 -1.30 -21.97 -7.75
N PRO A 133 -0.72 -22.37 -8.90
CA PRO A 133 -0.36 -23.75 -9.15
C PRO A 133 1.04 -24.06 -8.60
N PHE A 134 1.17 -24.07 -7.27
CA PHE A 134 2.40 -24.51 -6.61
C PHE A 134 2.66 -25.99 -6.90
N SER A 135 3.83 -26.28 -7.46
CA SER A 135 4.28 -27.64 -7.78
C SER A 135 5.32 -28.18 -6.82
N ASN A 136 6.12 -27.29 -6.20
CA ASN A 136 7.22 -27.70 -5.36
C ASN A 136 7.49 -26.71 -4.22
N LEU A 137 8.07 -27.21 -3.14
CA LEU A 137 8.53 -26.47 -1.97
C LEU A 137 10.04 -26.70 -1.84
N LYS A 138 10.83 -25.64 -2.04
CA LYS A 138 12.27 -25.67 -1.77
C LYS A 138 12.51 -25.16 -0.36
N ILE A 139 13.21 -25.95 0.44
CA ILE A 139 13.63 -25.59 1.79
C ILE A 139 15.16 -25.59 1.80
N GLU A 140 15.75 -24.44 2.10
CA GLU A 140 17.18 -24.27 2.23
C GLU A 140 17.50 -23.94 3.69
N LYS A 141 18.33 -24.76 4.33
CA LYS A 141 18.80 -24.54 5.71
C LYS A 141 20.23 -24.02 5.66
N ASP A 142 20.44 -22.83 6.20
CA ASP A 142 21.77 -22.28 6.48
C ASP A 142 22.14 -22.66 7.92
N GLU A 143 22.96 -23.70 8.06
CA GLU A 143 23.43 -24.21 9.35
C GLU A 143 24.34 -23.20 10.08
N THR A 144 24.97 -22.26 9.35
CA THR A 144 25.88 -21.28 9.95
C THR A 144 25.13 -20.13 10.60
N ASN A 145 24.02 -19.70 9.98
CA ASN A 145 23.21 -18.58 10.45
C ASN A 145 21.89 -18.99 11.12
N ASP A 146 21.67 -20.29 11.32
CA ASP A 146 20.41 -20.88 11.82
C ASP A 146 19.17 -20.30 11.09
N MET A 147 19.29 -20.16 9.77
CA MET A 147 18.22 -19.61 8.92
C MET A 147 17.65 -20.70 8.02
N THR A 148 16.33 -20.87 8.07
CA THR A 148 15.61 -21.70 7.10
C THR A 148 14.86 -20.81 6.12
N THR A 149 15.19 -20.92 4.83
CA THR A 149 14.52 -20.24 3.73
C THR A 149 13.56 -21.20 3.06
N ILE A 150 12.33 -20.74 2.82
CA ILE A 150 11.28 -21.52 2.17
C ILE A 150 10.86 -20.79 0.90
N ASP A 151 10.89 -21.50 -0.21
CA ASP A 151 10.46 -21.00 -1.52
C ASP A 151 9.46 -21.95 -2.17
N LEU A 152 8.45 -21.36 -2.82
CA LEU A 152 7.41 -22.10 -3.53
C LEU A 152 7.59 -21.91 -5.03
N LEU A 153 7.54 -23.02 -5.76
CA LEU A 153 7.67 -23.01 -7.20
C LEU A 153 6.29 -23.08 -7.85
N ILE A 154 6.04 -22.20 -8.81
CA ILE A 154 4.84 -22.17 -9.62
C ILE A 154 5.10 -22.92 -10.93
N ASN A 155 4.23 -23.87 -11.25
CA ASN A 155 4.29 -24.62 -12.50
C ASN A 155 3.82 -23.78 -13.68
N LEU A 156 4.75 -23.40 -14.57
CA LEU A 156 4.44 -22.57 -15.73
C LEU A 156 3.63 -23.31 -16.79
N LYS A 157 3.69 -24.64 -16.88
CA LYS A 157 2.85 -25.41 -17.83
C LYS A 157 1.37 -25.21 -17.54
N ILE A 158 0.98 -25.18 -16.27
CA ILE A 158 -0.41 -24.91 -15.86
C ILE A 158 -0.80 -23.47 -16.22
N ILE A 159 0.08 -22.51 -15.96
CA ILE A 159 -0.14 -21.10 -16.32
C ILE A 159 -0.28 -20.93 -17.85
N LYS A 160 0.61 -21.54 -18.65
CA LYS A 160 0.64 -21.49 -20.13
C LYS A 160 -0.65 -22.05 -20.76
N ASN A 161 -1.27 -23.03 -20.12
CA ASN A 161 -2.49 -23.68 -20.61
C ASN A 161 -3.78 -22.92 -20.23
N ASN A 162 -3.70 -21.77 -19.55
CA ASN A 162 -4.88 -21.01 -19.19
C ASN A 162 -5.54 -20.37 -20.42
N SER A 163 -6.78 -20.79 -20.71
CA SER A 163 -7.59 -20.29 -21.82
C SER A 163 -7.98 -18.81 -21.66
N ASN A 164 -8.14 -18.34 -20.41
CA ASN A 164 -8.65 -17.02 -20.05
C ASN A 164 -7.63 -15.87 -20.20
N PHE A 165 -6.40 -16.17 -20.61
CA PHE A 165 -5.40 -15.14 -20.82
C PHE A 165 -5.65 -14.29 -22.07
N SER A 166 -5.44 -12.99 -21.90
CA SER A 166 -5.39 -12.05 -23.02
C SER A 166 -4.23 -12.38 -23.97
N ARG A 167 -4.29 -11.90 -25.21
CA ARG A 167 -3.19 -12.07 -26.18
C ARG A 167 -1.84 -11.57 -25.64
N ALA A 168 -1.85 -10.46 -24.90
CA ALA A 168 -0.64 -9.89 -24.31
C ALA A 168 -0.05 -10.78 -23.20
N ASP A 169 -0.91 -11.37 -22.38
CA ASP A 169 -0.49 -12.26 -21.29
C ASP A 169 0.01 -13.59 -21.86
N LYS A 170 -0.67 -14.17 -22.86
CA LYS A 170 -0.17 -15.35 -23.60
C LYS A 170 1.22 -15.09 -24.19
N ASN A 171 1.38 -13.98 -24.92
CA ASN A 171 2.67 -13.59 -25.51
C ASN A 171 3.78 -13.38 -24.47
N TYR A 172 3.44 -13.07 -23.22
CA TYR A 172 4.40 -12.97 -22.14
C TYR A 172 4.84 -14.36 -21.66
N VAL A 173 3.87 -15.17 -21.23
CA VAL A 173 4.14 -16.47 -20.59
C VAL A 173 4.82 -17.44 -21.56
N TYR A 174 4.46 -17.43 -22.84
CA TYR A 174 5.11 -18.31 -23.84
C TYR A 174 6.58 -17.96 -24.12
N LYS A 175 7.06 -16.77 -23.71
CA LYS A 175 8.48 -16.41 -23.82
C LYS A 175 9.33 -16.95 -22.67
N LEU A 176 8.70 -17.32 -21.55
CA LEU A 176 9.38 -17.91 -20.41
C LEU A 176 9.82 -19.33 -20.78
N LYS A 177 11.13 -19.56 -20.71
CA LYS A 177 11.75 -20.84 -21.11
C LYS A 177 11.71 -21.86 -19.99
N GLU A 178 11.56 -21.39 -18.76
CA GLU A 178 11.52 -22.20 -17.56
C GLU A 178 10.20 -23.00 -17.49
N ASP A 179 10.29 -24.15 -16.81
CA ASP A 179 9.11 -24.98 -16.46
C ASP A 179 8.48 -24.55 -15.14
N GLU A 180 9.29 -23.97 -14.24
CA GLU A 180 8.88 -23.49 -12.92
C GLU A 180 9.48 -22.11 -12.63
N ILE A 181 8.74 -21.29 -11.87
CA ILE A 181 9.23 -20.00 -11.37
C ILE A 181 9.18 -19.95 -9.84
N SER A 182 10.17 -19.30 -9.24
CA SER A 182 10.20 -19.01 -7.80
C SER A 182 9.23 -17.87 -7.47
N ILE A 183 8.21 -18.13 -6.63
CA ILE A 183 7.32 -17.06 -6.19
C ILE A 183 8.06 -16.06 -5.31
N SER A 184 8.99 -16.51 -4.48
CA SER A 184 9.71 -15.63 -3.55
C SER A 184 10.63 -14.67 -4.29
N THR A 185 11.22 -15.12 -5.40
CA THR A 185 12.04 -14.28 -6.27
C THR A 185 11.20 -13.18 -6.91
N TYR A 186 10.11 -13.56 -7.57
CA TYR A 186 9.20 -12.59 -8.20
C TYR A 186 8.56 -11.65 -7.18
N TYR A 187 8.20 -12.17 -6.01
CA TYR A 187 7.68 -11.39 -4.89
C TYR A 187 8.63 -10.29 -4.46
N LYS A 188 9.90 -10.61 -4.21
CA LYS A 188 10.91 -9.60 -3.87
C LYS A 188 11.04 -8.54 -4.97
N MET A 189 11.10 -8.97 -6.23
CA MET A 189 11.25 -8.07 -7.38
C MET A 189 10.06 -7.10 -7.50
N TRP A 190 8.82 -7.60 -7.49
CA TRP A 190 7.66 -6.71 -7.64
C TRP A 190 7.48 -5.83 -6.41
N MET A 191 7.80 -6.31 -5.20
CA MET A 191 7.69 -5.47 -4.00
C MET A 191 8.66 -4.29 -4.06
N THR A 192 9.90 -4.54 -4.46
CA THR A 192 10.87 -3.47 -4.71
C THR A 192 10.35 -2.49 -5.75
N CYS A 193 9.90 -2.98 -6.90
CA CYS A 193 9.38 -2.12 -7.97
C CYS A 193 8.14 -1.30 -7.54
N LEU A 194 7.24 -1.88 -6.75
CA LEU A 194 6.04 -1.21 -6.26
C LEU A 194 6.37 -0.16 -5.20
N ASN A 195 7.35 -0.42 -4.33
CA ASN A 195 7.86 0.56 -3.36
C ASN A 195 8.49 1.76 -4.08
N GLU A 196 9.35 1.53 -5.07
CA GLU A 196 9.94 2.59 -5.89
C GLU A 196 8.87 3.43 -6.59
N ALA A 197 7.86 2.77 -7.16
CA ALA A 197 6.75 3.45 -7.80
C ALA A 197 5.98 4.32 -6.81
N PHE A 198 5.65 3.79 -5.63
CA PHE A 198 4.98 4.56 -4.59
C PHE A 198 5.80 5.77 -4.13
N ILE A 199 7.10 5.60 -3.86
CA ILE A 199 7.99 6.68 -3.44
C ILE A 199 8.04 7.79 -4.51
N LYS A 200 8.17 7.44 -5.79
CA LYS A 200 8.17 8.44 -6.87
C LYS A 200 6.86 9.24 -6.92
N ILE A 201 5.72 8.58 -6.71
CA ILE A 201 4.40 9.23 -6.70
C ILE A 201 4.23 10.11 -5.47
N ARG A 202 4.65 9.64 -4.28
CA ARG A 202 4.64 10.42 -3.04
C ARG A 202 5.48 11.68 -3.18
N ASN A 203 6.72 11.56 -3.64
CA ASN A 203 7.62 12.71 -3.79
C ASN A 203 7.03 13.73 -4.79
N ASP A 204 6.47 13.27 -5.90
CA ASP A 204 5.81 14.17 -6.86
C ASP A 204 4.52 14.81 -6.30
N PHE A 205 3.80 14.15 -5.37
CA PHE A 205 2.71 14.78 -4.62
C PHE A 205 3.25 15.85 -3.67
N SER A 206 4.33 15.54 -2.93
CA SER A 206 4.97 16.46 -1.99
C SER A 206 5.51 17.70 -2.70
N ASP A 207 6.30 17.53 -3.78
CA ASP A 207 6.93 18.62 -4.52
C ASP A 207 5.91 19.62 -5.09
N ARG A 208 4.79 19.12 -5.64
CA ARG A 208 3.71 19.99 -6.15
C ARG A 208 2.99 20.79 -5.07
N ASN A 209 3.10 20.36 -3.82
CA ASN A 209 2.38 20.93 -2.69
C ASN A 209 3.33 21.43 -1.59
N ASP A 210 4.62 21.54 -1.86
CA ASP A 210 5.70 21.80 -0.89
C ASP A 210 5.40 23.03 0.01
N LYS A 211 5.00 24.14 -0.61
CA LYS A 211 4.63 25.38 0.09
C LYS A 211 3.53 25.18 1.14
N LEU A 212 2.59 24.28 0.87
CA LEU A 212 1.48 23.95 1.76
C LEU A 212 1.87 22.85 2.75
N ILE A 213 2.47 21.76 2.29
CA ILE A 213 2.78 20.57 3.10
C ILE A 213 3.74 20.91 4.24
N ASN A 214 4.87 21.56 3.94
CA ASN A 214 5.94 21.69 4.92
C ASN A 214 5.65 22.74 5.99
N SER A 215 4.96 23.83 5.66
CA SER A 215 4.62 24.88 6.63
C SER A 215 3.34 24.55 7.41
N LEU A 216 2.26 24.16 6.73
CA LEU A 216 0.96 23.92 7.36
C LEU A 216 0.95 22.66 8.21
N LEU A 217 1.38 21.53 7.64
CA LEU A 217 1.27 20.24 8.33
C LEU A 217 2.24 20.14 9.50
N SER A 218 3.46 20.67 9.35
CA SER A 218 4.40 20.73 10.48
C SER A 218 3.87 21.58 11.62
N ASN A 219 3.28 22.76 11.31
CA ASN A 219 2.70 23.62 12.34
C ASN A 219 1.50 22.99 13.05
N LEU A 220 0.68 22.25 12.32
CA LEU A 220 -0.51 21.59 12.88
C LEU A 220 -0.16 20.31 13.65
N PHE A 221 0.78 19.50 13.14
CA PHE A 221 0.85 18.09 13.49
C PHE A 221 2.21 17.59 14.00
N SER A 222 3.27 18.41 13.97
CA SER A 222 4.63 17.97 14.35
C SER A 222 4.71 17.35 15.74
N GLU A 223 3.97 17.88 16.71
CA GLU A 223 3.95 17.39 18.09
C GLU A 223 3.36 15.98 18.24
N TYR A 224 2.57 15.52 17.27
CA TYR A 224 1.91 14.21 17.30
C TYR A 224 2.67 13.12 16.53
N LEU A 225 3.71 13.48 15.75
CA LEU A 225 4.36 12.55 14.81
C LEU A 225 5.05 11.34 15.45
N ASN A 226 5.44 11.47 16.71
CA ASN A 226 6.15 10.44 17.48
C ASN A 226 5.24 9.71 18.47
N ILE A 227 3.96 10.06 18.51
CA ILE A 227 2.98 9.38 19.35
C ILE A 227 2.52 8.12 18.61
N GLU A 228 2.51 6.99 19.31
CA GLU A 228 2.08 5.71 18.76
C GLU A 228 0.56 5.59 18.63
N ASP A 229 -0.18 6.33 19.47
CA ASP A 229 -1.64 6.37 19.41
C ASP A 229 -2.12 7.17 18.19
N GLU A 230 -2.47 6.44 17.13
CA GLU A 230 -3.03 7.00 15.90
C GLU A 230 -4.41 7.64 16.14
N ASN A 231 -5.07 7.38 17.28
CA ASN A 231 -6.39 7.95 17.56
C ASN A 231 -6.36 9.40 18.00
N LEU A 232 -5.18 9.91 18.33
CA LEU A 232 -5.02 11.25 18.86
C LEU A 232 -5.36 12.34 17.83
N VAL A 233 -5.26 12.11 16.52
CA VAL A 233 -5.55 13.14 15.52
C VAL A 233 -6.51 12.58 14.48
N HIS A 234 -7.79 12.91 14.61
CA HIS A 234 -8.85 12.37 13.75
C HIS A 234 -9.53 13.42 12.87
N GLY A 235 -9.48 14.69 13.26
CA GLY A 235 -10.03 15.76 12.44
C GLY A 235 -9.71 17.16 12.92
N ILE A 236 -10.14 18.14 12.13
CA ILE A 236 -10.28 19.52 12.58
C ILE A 236 -11.73 19.98 12.50
N THR A 237 -12.12 20.89 13.39
CA THR A 237 -13.49 21.36 13.49
C THR A 237 -13.60 22.85 13.83
N GLU A 238 -14.75 23.44 13.50
CA GLU A 238 -15.16 24.79 13.87
C GLU A 238 -16.27 24.73 14.94
N ILE A 239 -16.18 25.58 15.95
CA ILE A 239 -17.15 25.68 17.06
C ILE A 239 -17.67 27.10 17.15
N GLU A 240 -18.98 27.27 17.26
CA GLU A 240 -19.64 28.55 17.54
C GLU A 240 -20.13 28.64 19.00
N GLY A 241 -19.64 29.61 19.78
CA GLY A 241 -20.19 30.00 21.09
C GLY A 241 -19.34 29.64 22.33
N ASP A 242 -19.81 30.03 23.52
CA ASP A 242 -19.21 29.70 24.84
C ASP A 242 -19.50 28.25 25.29
N SER A 243 -20.06 27.44 24.39
CA SER A 243 -20.54 26.09 24.62
C SER A 243 -19.41 25.06 24.60
N ILE A 244 -18.50 25.15 25.57
CA ILE A 244 -17.59 24.05 25.91
C ILE A 244 -18.38 22.89 26.57
N ASN A 245 -19.62 23.13 26.99
CA ASN A 245 -20.38 22.21 27.87
C ASN A 245 -21.56 21.44 27.25
N PHE A 246 -21.75 21.40 25.93
CA PHE A 246 -22.81 20.56 25.36
C PHE A 246 -22.34 19.79 24.13
N LEU A 247 -22.70 18.50 24.08
CA LEU A 247 -22.58 17.56 22.97
C LEU A 247 -23.17 18.16 21.68
N ILE A 248 -22.38 18.94 20.97
CA ILE A 248 -22.70 19.40 19.62
C ILE A 248 -22.08 18.39 18.65
N SER A 249 -22.87 17.89 17.71
CA SER A 249 -22.33 17.20 16.54
C SER A 249 -21.57 18.23 15.71
N LEU A 250 -20.27 18.33 15.98
CA LEU A 250 -19.37 19.19 15.24
C LEU A 250 -19.14 18.62 13.84
N ASP A 251 -19.41 19.42 12.80
CA ASP A 251 -18.94 19.11 11.45
C ASP A 251 -17.41 19.12 11.47
N MET A 252 -16.82 18.05 10.94
CA MET A 252 -15.40 17.77 11.08
C MET A 252 -14.81 17.46 9.70
N ILE A 253 -13.67 18.07 9.41
CA ILE A 253 -12.83 17.67 8.29
C ILE A 253 -11.95 16.51 8.79
N PRO A 254 -12.13 15.28 8.29
CA PRO A 254 -11.37 14.14 8.76
C PRO A 254 -9.89 14.27 8.37
N ILE A 255 -9.01 13.76 9.24
CA ILE A 255 -7.57 13.70 8.99
C ILE A 255 -7.18 12.22 8.86
N ASN A 256 -6.66 11.82 7.69
CA ASN A 256 -5.93 10.55 7.58
C ASN A 256 -4.52 10.74 8.16
N PHE A 257 -4.39 10.62 9.48
CA PHE A 257 -3.14 10.93 10.16
C PHE A 257 -1.95 10.04 9.76
N PRO A 258 -2.11 8.72 9.53
CA PRO A 258 -1.05 7.90 8.96
C PRO A 258 -0.52 8.42 7.62
N LEU A 259 -1.40 8.91 6.75
CA LEU A 259 -1.00 9.55 5.49
C LEU A 259 -0.23 10.85 5.75
N ILE A 260 -0.74 11.72 6.63
CA ILE A 260 -0.04 12.97 6.99
C ILE A 260 1.35 12.69 7.54
N LYS A 261 1.49 11.67 8.40
CA LYS A 261 2.77 11.21 8.93
C LYS A 261 3.71 10.72 7.82
N ASN A 262 3.22 9.91 6.88
CA ASN A 262 3.99 9.47 5.71
C ASN A 262 4.48 10.65 4.85
N LEU A 263 3.66 11.68 4.67
CA LEU A 263 4.04 12.88 3.91
C LEU A 263 5.10 13.73 4.61
N ILE A 264 5.01 13.89 5.93
CA ILE A 264 5.97 14.70 6.70
C ILE A 264 7.29 13.94 6.91
N LYS A 265 7.21 12.68 7.35
CA LYS A 265 8.40 11.88 7.70
C LYS A 265 9.09 11.25 6.49
N ASN A 266 8.42 11.21 5.34
CA ASN A 266 8.87 10.47 4.16
C ASN A 266 9.08 8.97 4.44
N GLU A 267 8.29 8.41 5.37
CA GLU A 267 8.28 6.99 5.77
C GLU A 267 7.22 6.20 5.00
#